data_AF-A0A2H0RLR9-F1
#
_entry.id   AF-A0A2H0RLR9-F1
#
_cell.length_a   1.000
_cell.length_b   1.000
_cell.length_c   1.000
_cell.angle_alpha   90.00
_cell.angle_beta   90.00
_cell.angle_gamma   90.00
#
_symmetry.space_group_name_H-M   'P 1'
#
loop_
_entity.id
_entity.type
_entity.pdbx_description
1 polymer ?
#
loop_
_entity_poly.entity_id
_entity_poly.type
_entity_poly.pdbx_seq_one_letter_code
_entity_poly.pdbx_strand_id
1 'polypeptide(L)'
;MKKLITVFGALMFIGSGCLTVNVDINADQGEVPDVSLSIAADEVLEMATPSDNITVFEPLVSQEVDSVIFVEGEARVFEQAFTWRLTDMVTGNAFEGHETTSATDIGLFGPFSFSINVPADYGSNLLLEVFQYSAADGAQIDTVSIPLILTN
;
A
#
# COMPACT_ATOMS: atom_id res chain seq x y z
N MET A 1 -43.61 -6.20 -12.87
CA MET A 1 -43.28 -4.76 -12.82
C MET A 1 -42.34 -4.56 -11.64
N LYS A 2 -41.03 -4.39 -11.89
CA LYS A 2 -40.03 -4.19 -10.82
C LYS A 2 -40.25 -2.81 -10.19
N LYS A 3 -40.34 -2.74 -8.86
CA LYS A 3 -40.39 -1.47 -8.13
C LYS A 3 -39.01 -1.24 -7.52
N LEU A 4 -38.27 -0.27 -8.06
CA LEU A 4 -37.01 0.19 -7.49
C LEU A 4 -37.34 1.10 -6.31
N ILE A 5 -36.97 0.70 -5.10
CA ILE A 5 -37.11 1.51 -3.89
C ILE A 5 -35.70 1.86 -3.42
N THR A 6 -35.27 3.09 -3.70
CA THR A 6 -34.01 3.63 -3.16
C THR A 6 -34.25 4.09 -1.72
N VAL A 7 -33.62 3.43 -0.75
CA VAL A 7 -33.65 3.85 0.66
C VAL A 7 -32.31 4.50 0.99
N PHE A 8 -32.32 5.82 1.25
CA PHE A 8 -31.15 6.53 1.77
C PHE A 8 -31.04 6.29 3.28
N GLY A 9 -30.16 5.38 3.69
CA GLY A 9 -29.75 5.24 5.09
C GLY A 9 -28.68 6.28 5.41
N ALA A 10 -28.99 7.27 6.23
CA ALA A 10 -27.97 8.18 6.76
C ALA A 10 -27.18 7.46 7.85
N LEU A 11 -25.92 7.11 7.57
CA LEU A 11 -24.97 6.67 8.59
C LEU A 11 -23.81 7.68 8.63
N MET A 12 -23.78 8.45 9.71
CA MET A 12 -22.73 9.43 9.98
C MET A 12 -21.55 8.71 10.62
N PHE A 13 -20.46 8.51 9.88
CA PHE A 13 -19.14 8.22 10.41
C PHE A 13 -18.08 9.04 9.67
N ILE A 14 -17.10 9.50 10.44
CA ILE A 14 -16.15 10.56 10.15
C ILE A 14 -14.99 9.95 9.35
N GLY A 15 -14.87 10.32 8.08
CA GLY A 15 -13.84 9.84 7.15
C GLY A 15 -14.37 9.86 5.73
N SER A 16 -13.62 10.41 4.78
CA SER A 16 -14.08 10.85 3.44
C SER A 16 -14.48 9.74 2.45
N GLY A 17 -15.08 8.64 2.90
CA GLY A 17 -15.65 7.60 2.03
C GLY A 17 -17.17 7.65 2.02
N CYS A 18 -17.78 8.07 0.91
CA CYS A 18 -19.22 7.92 0.71
C CYS A 18 -19.51 6.47 0.30
N LEU A 19 -19.94 5.64 1.25
CA LEU A 19 -20.44 4.30 0.98
C LEU A 19 -21.85 4.40 0.37
N THR A 20 -22.01 3.97 -0.88
CA THR A 20 -23.32 3.81 -1.51
C THR A 20 -23.73 2.35 -1.46
N VAL A 21 -24.85 2.06 -0.80
CA VAL A 21 -25.42 0.70 -0.72
C VAL A 21 -26.65 0.64 -1.61
N ASN A 22 -26.60 -0.16 -2.67
CA ASN A 22 -27.76 -0.48 -3.50
C ASN A 22 -28.39 -1.80 -3.00
N VAL A 23 -29.67 -1.76 -2.63
CA VAL A 23 -30.43 -2.95 -2.21
C VAL A 23 -31.45 -3.28 -3.27
N ASP A 24 -31.23 -4.37 -4.02
CA ASP A 24 -32.22 -4.92 -4.94
C ASP A 24 -33.12 -5.93 -4.21
N ILE A 25 -34.40 -5.58 -4.03
CA ILE A 25 -35.40 -6.48 -3.45
C ILE A 25 -36.19 -7.12 -4.58
N ASN A 26 -35.82 -8.35 -4.98
CA ASN A 26 -36.68 -9.19 -5.82
C ASN A 26 -37.76 -9.83 -4.93
N ALA A 27 -38.95 -9.22 -4.91
CA ALA A 27 -40.13 -9.86 -4.34
C ALA A 27 -40.70 -10.86 -5.36
N ASP A 28 -40.15 -12.08 -5.39
CA ASP A 28 -40.87 -13.23 -5.96
C ASP A 28 -41.73 -13.88 -4.86
N GLN A 29 -42.94 -14.28 -5.24
CA GLN A 29 -43.96 -14.78 -4.34
C GLN A 29 -43.60 -16.19 -3.86
N GLY A 30 -42.93 -16.31 -2.70
CA GLY A 30 -42.92 -17.55 -1.93
C GLY A 30 -41.56 -18.20 -1.66
N GLU A 31 -40.44 -17.57 -2.04
CA GLU A 31 -39.10 -18.01 -1.67
C GLU A 31 -38.41 -16.91 -0.85
N VAL A 32 -37.60 -17.31 0.14
CA VAL A 32 -36.83 -16.40 0.99
C VAL A 32 -36.06 -15.44 0.07
N PRO A 33 -36.17 -14.11 0.22
CA PRO A 33 -35.48 -13.20 -0.68
C PRO A 33 -33.97 -13.45 -0.59
N ASP A 34 -33.40 -13.93 -1.70
CA ASP A 34 -31.96 -14.01 -1.86
C ASP A 34 -31.42 -12.59 -1.94
N VAL A 35 -30.73 -12.16 -0.89
CA VAL A 35 -30.09 -10.85 -0.81
C VAL A 35 -28.70 -10.99 -1.42
N SER A 36 -28.61 -10.83 -2.73
CA SER A 36 -27.32 -10.76 -3.42
C SER A 36 -26.71 -9.36 -3.21
N LEU A 37 -25.71 -9.25 -2.33
CA LEU A 37 -24.84 -8.08 -2.26
C LEU A 37 -23.85 -8.12 -3.43
N SER A 38 -24.00 -7.22 -4.40
CA SER A 38 -22.95 -6.94 -5.38
C SER A 38 -22.15 -5.72 -4.90
N ILE A 39 -21.01 -5.96 -4.26
CA ILE A 39 -19.96 -4.95 -4.13
C ILE A 39 -19.32 -4.81 -5.51
N ALA A 40 -19.41 -3.62 -6.11
CA ALA A 40 -18.50 -3.28 -7.20
C ALA A 40 -17.10 -3.29 -6.57
N ALA A 41 -16.25 -4.21 -7.01
CA ALA A 41 -14.87 -4.32 -6.55
C ALA A 41 -14.12 -3.07 -7.05
N ASP A 42 -14.21 -2.00 -6.27
CA ASP A 42 -13.16 -1.00 -6.21
C ASP A 42 -11.88 -1.76 -5.82
N GLU A 43 -10.79 -1.56 -6.55
CA GLU A 43 -9.52 -2.23 -6.23
C GLU A 43 -9.06 -1.70 -4.87
N VAL A 44 -9.31 -2.47 -3.80
CA VAL A 44 -8.82 -2.13 -2.48
C VAL A 44 -7.32 -2.44 -2.49
N LEU A 45 -6.51 -1.40 -2.65
CA LEU A 45 -5.07 -1.51 -2.48
C LEU A 45 -4.76 -1.77 -1.01
N GLU A 46 -3.87 -2.73 -0.78
CA GLU A 46 -3.52 -3.19 0.55
C GLU A 46 -2.13 -2.67 0.94
N MET A 47 -1.92 -2.46 2.24
CA MET A 47 -0.57 -2.16 2.73
C MET A 47 0.37 -3.34 2.48
N ALA A 48 1.65 -3.04 2.28
CA ALA A 48 2.67 -4.07 2.21
C ALA A 48 2.76 -4.84 3.53
N THR A 49 3.14 -6.13 3.45
CA THR A 49 3.35 -6.94 4.65
C THR A 49 4.52 -6.35 5.45
N PRO A 50 4.29 -5.89 6.69
CA PRO A 50 5.35 -5.31 7.51
C PRO A 50 6.35 -6.37 7.94
N SER A 51 7.56 -5.94 8.26
CA SER A 51 8.56 -6.75 8.96
C SER A 51 8.53 -6.46 10.47
N ASP A 52 9.41 -7.09 11.24
CA ASP A 52 9.48 -6.89 12.70
C ASP A 52 9.88 -5.45 13.07
N ASN A 53 10.66 -4.78 12.21
CA ASN A 53 11.24 -3.47 12.51
C ASN A 53 10.93 -2.39 11.47
N ILE A 54 10.25 -2.72 10.35
CA ILE A 54 9.92 -1.76 9.30
C ILE A 54 8.47 -1.96 8.87
N THR A 55 7.72 -0.87 8.86
CA THR A 55 6.38 -0.81 8.26
C THR A 55 6.37 0.32 7.22
N VAL A 56 5.82 0.04 6.04
CA VAL A 56 5.62 1.03 4.97
C VAL A 56 4.12 1.26 4.85
N PHE A 57 3.70 2.52 4.98
CA PHE A 57 2.31 2.95 4.83
C PHE A 57 1.99 3.31 3.38
N GLU A 58 2.93 3.97 2.71
CA GLU A 58 2.83 4.36 1.31
C GLU A 58 4.17 4.08 0.60
N PRO A 59 4.16 3.64 -0.66
CA PRO A 59 2.98 3.27 -1.45
C PRO A 59 2.37 1.93 -1.01
N LEU A 60 1.11 1.71 -1.38
CA LEU A 60 0.38 0.45 -1.24
C LEU A 60 0.81 -0.57 -2.30
N VAL A 61 0.51 -1.84 -2.04
CA VAL A 61 0.79 -2.96 -2.96
C VAL A 61 0.03 -2.75 -4.26
N SER A 62 0.74 -2.87 -5.38
CA SER A 62 0.23 -2.69 -6.74
C SER A 62 -0.28 -1.30 -7.06
N GLN A 63 0.02 -0.30 -6.22
CA GLN A 63 -0.34 1.08 -6.49
C GLN A 63 0.29 1.59 -7.79
N GLU A 64 -0.51 2.32 -8.56
CA GLU A 64 -0.04 3.11 -9.69
C GLU A 64 0.75 4.33 -9.19
N VAL A 65 1.96 4.50 -9.70
CA VAL A 65 2.89 5.56 -9.30
C VAL A 65 3.43 6.28 -10.53
N ASP A 66 3.67 7.58 -10.40
CA ASP A 66 4.30 8.39 -11.43
C ASP A 66 5.83 8.22 -11.40
N SER A 67 6.56 9.06 -12.15
CA SER A 67 8.03 9.10 -12.14
C SER A 67 8.65 9.47 -10.79
N VAL A 68 7.85 9.90 -9.81
CA VAL A 68 8.28 10.17 -8.43
C VAL A 68 7.43 9.34 -7.48
N ILE A 69 8.06 8.44 -6.75
CA ILE A 69 7.41 7.61 -5.73
C ILE A 69 7.57 8.30 -4.38
N PHE A 70 6.46 8.58 -3.71
CA PHE A 70 6.47 9.03 -2.32
C PHE A 70 6.41 7.82 -1.40
N VAL A 71 7.33 7.76 -0.43
CA VAL A 71 7.45 6.64 0.50
C VAL A 71 7.29 7.16 1.92
N GLU A 72 6.38 6.57 2.69
CA GLU A 72 6.11 6.90 4.08
C GLU A 72 5.99 5.63 4.92
N GLY A 73 6.49 5.68 6.14
CA GLY A 73 6.44 4.55 7.05
C GLY A 73 7.04 4.85 8.40
N GLU A 74 7.23 3.79 9.18
CA GLU A 74 7.96 3.84 10.44
C GLU A 74 8.93 2.67 10.55
N ALA A 75 10.07 2.92 11.19
CA ALA A 75 11.07 1.88 11.38
C ALA A 75 11.84 2.04 12.69
N ARG A 76 12.33 0.92 13.21
CA ARG A 76 13.26 0.83 14.33
C ARG A 76 14.52 0.09 13.87
N VAL A 77 15.44 0.84 13.30
CA VAL A 77 16.64 0.30 12.63
C VAL A 77 17.91 0.77 13.32
N PHE A 78 19.01 0.02 13.13
CA PHE A 78 20.30 0.37 13.74
C PHE A 78 20.78 1.74 13.24
N GLU A 79 21.27 2.59 14.15
CA GLU A 79 21.66 3.98 13.86
C GLU A 79 20.57 4.83 13.17
N GLN A 80 19.31 4.40 13.26
CA GLN A 80 18.16 5.05 12.60
C GLN A 80 18.27 5.08 11.07
N ALA A 81 19.13 4.26 10.46
CA ALA A 81 19.36 4.24 9.03
C ALA A 81 18.83 2.94 8.39
N PHE A 82 18.19 3.07 7.24
CA PHE A 82 17.73 1.94 6.42
C PHE A 82 18.12 2.14 4.96
N THR A 83 18.03 1.06 4.20
CA THR A 83 18.27 1.03 2.76
C THR A 83 16.95 0.84 2.04
N TRP A 84 16.82 1.41 0.86
CA TRP A 84 15.78 1.06 -0.07
C TRP A 84 16.40 0.66 -1.42
N ARG A 85 15.72 -0.23 -2.13
CA ARG A 85 16.07 -0.67 -3.48
C ARG A 85 14.85 -0.61 -4.36
N LEU A 86 14.95 0.07 -5.50
CA LEU A 86 13.95 0.03 -6.55
C LEU A 86 14.47 -0.84 -7.70
N THR A 87 13.72 -1.87 -8.05
CA THR A 87 14.08 -2.83 -9.11
C THR A 87 13.05 -2.78 -10.24
N ASP A 88 13.51 -2.68 -11.48
CA ASP A 88 12.70 -2.97 -12.65
C ASP A 88 12.62 -4.50 -12.83
N MET A 89 11.42 -5.04 -12.67
CA MET A 89 11.18 -6.48 -12.68
C MET A 89 11.34 -7.12 -14.06
N VAL A 90 11.34 -6.32 -15.14
CA VAL A 90 11.53 -6.80 -16.51
C VAL A 90 13.01 -6.89 -16.85
N THR A 91 13.78 -5.84 -16.53
CA THR A 91 15.21 -5.78 -16.88
C THR A 91 16.11 -6.38 -15.80
N GLY A 92 15.64 -6.43 -14.55
CA GLY A 92 16.45 -6.77 -13.37
C GLY A 92 17.38 -5.65 -12.93
N ASN A 93 17.31 -4.46 -13.55
CA ASN A 93 18.08 -3.31 -13.13
C ASN A 93 17.58 -2.85 -11.76
N ALA A 94 18.51 -2.61 -10.85
CA ALA A 94 18.22 -2.11 -9.52
C ALA A 94 19.02 -0.86 -9.23
N PHE A 95 18.40 0.05 -8.48
CA PHE A 95 19.09 1.20 -7.91
C PHE A 95 18.73 1.32 -6.42
N GLU A 96 19.72 1.69 -5.62
CA GLU A 96 19.62 1.70 -4.17
C GLU A 96 19.93 3.09 -3.62
N GLY A 97 19.36 3.37 -2.45
CA GLY A 97 19.66 4.54 -1.64
C GLY A 97 19.48 4.25 -0.16
N HIS A 98 19.80 5.24 0.67
CA HIS A 98 19.67 5.15 2.12
C HIS A 98 18.93 6.35 2.65
N GLU A 99 18.16 6.13 3.70
CA GLU A 99 17.43 7.17 4.41
C GLU A 99 17.48 6.94 5.91
N THR A 100 17.06 7.95 6.67
CA THR A 100 17.02 7.90 8.12
C THR A 100 15.61 8.10 8.66
N THR A 101 15.32 7.46 9.79
CA THR A 101 14.09 7.69 10.55
C THR A 101 14.25 8.91 11.46
N SER A 102 13.14 9.60 11.75
CA SER A 102 13.09 10.68 12.74
C SER A 102 12.75 10.13 14.15
N ALA A 103 13.49 9.13 14.64
CA ALA A 103 13.28 8.59 15.98
C ALA A 103 13.85 9.54 17.05
N THR A 104 13.25 9.56 18.24
CA THR A 104 13.75 10.42 19.34
C THR A 104 15.01 9.85 20.01
N ASP A 105 15.20 8.53 19.93
CA ASP A 105 16.37 7.84 20.50
C ASP A 105 16.60 6.51 19.76
N ILE A 106 17.80 5.95 19.93
CA ILE A 106 18.20 4.66 19.36
C ILE A 106 17.33 3.54 19.91
N GLY A 107 16.85 2.66 19.04
CA GLY A 107 16.02 1.52 19.42
C GLY A 107 14.54 1.85 19.65
N LEU A 108 14.10 3.06 19.27
CA LEU A 108 12.68 3.40 19.16
C LEU A 108 12.24 3.40 17.70
N PHE A 109 10.95 3.16 17.47
CA PHE A 109 10.35 3.42 16.16
C PHE A 109 10.36 4.92 15.90
N GLY A 110 10.76 5.30 14.69
CA GLY A 110 10.68 6.66 14.18
C GLY A 110 10.03 6.68 12.80
N PRO A 111 9.24 7.72 12.49
CA PRO A 111 8.66 7.86 11.16
C PRO A 111 9.74 8.21 10.14
N PHE A 112 9.52 7.85 8.88
CA PHE A 112 10.31 8.31 7.74
C PHE A 112 9.39 8.74 6.61
N SER A 113 9.88 9.67 5.80
CA SER A 113 9.19 10.13 4.59
C SER A 113 10.22 10.66 3.60
N PHE A 114 10.19 10.16 2.37
CA PHE A 114 11.13 10.54 1.32
C PHE A 114 10.53 10.34 -0.07
N SER A 115 11.27 10.75 -1.11
CA SER A 115 10.85 10.61 -2.50
C SER A 115 11.95 9.95 -3.34
N ILE A 116 11.52 9.03 -4.21
CA ILE A 116 12.39 8.32 -5.14
C ILE A 116 12.06 8.79 -6.56
N ASN A 117 13.07 9.28 -7.28
CA ASN A 117 12.92 9.53 -8.71
C ASN A 117 13.17 8.23 -9.47
N VAL A 118 12.18 7.78 -10.24
CA VAL A 118 12.28 6.56 -11.05
C VAL A 118 13.22 6.84 -12.24
N PRO A 119 14.25 6.01 -12.48
CA PRO A 119 15.10 6.16 -13.65
C PRO A 119 14.28 6.07 -14.95
N ALA A 120 14.59 6.94 -15.92
CA ALA A 120 13.81 7.08 -17.15
C ALA A 120 13.82 5.85 -18.06
N ASP A 121 14.74 4.91 -17.83
CA ASP A 121 14.88 3.64 -18.55
C ASP A 121 14.08 2.48 -17.91
N TYR A 122 13.43 2.69 -16.77
CA TYR A 122 12.67 1.65 -16.08
C TYR A 122 11.30 1.39 -16.74
N GLY A 123 10.89 0.12 -16.75
CA GLY A 123 9.59 -0.33 -17.25
C GLY A 123 8.42 -0.11 -16.28
N SER A 124 7.24 -0.62 -16.66
CA SER A 124 6.00 -0.46 -15.88
C SER A 124 5.98 -1.24 -14.57
N ASN A 125 6.74 -2.34 -14.47
CA ASN A 125 6.64 -3.26 -13.34
C ASN A 125 7.83 -3.05 -12.41
N LEU A 126 7.56 -2.44 -11.25
CA LEU A 126 8.58 -2.08 -10.29
C LEU A 126 8.44 -2.92 -9.02
N LEU A 127 9.55 -3.12 -8.33
CA LEU A 127 9.59 -3.66 -6.97
C LEU A 127 10.39 -2.71 -6.10
N LEU A 128 9.73 -2.08 -5.14
CA LEU A 128 10.37 -1.33 -4.07
C LEU A 128 10.60 -2.26 -2.88
N GLU A 129 11.83 -2.31 -2.39
CA GLU A 129 12.19 -2.96 -1.14
C GLU A 129 12.70 -1.91 -0.16
N VAL A 130 12.23 -1.96 1.10
CA VAL A 130 12.76 -1.17 2.23
C VAL A 130 13.28 -2.14 3.27
N PHE A 131 14.55 -2.05 3.65
CA PHE A 131 15.22 -3.06 4.47
C PHE A 131 16.42 -2.48 5.25
N GLN A 132 17.01 -3.26 6.13
CA GLN A 132 18.30 -2.93 6.75
C GLN A 132 19.32 -4.06 6.57
N TYR A 133 20.60 -3.71 6.64
CA TYR A 133 21.67 -4.70 6.72
C TYR A 133 21.98 -5.02 8.18
N SER A 134 22.05 -6.31 8.50
CA SER A 134 22.45 -6.81 9.81
C SER A 134 23.87 -6.33 10.15
N ALA A 135 24.03 -5.66 11.29
CA ALA A 135 25.33 -5.24 11.78
C ALA A 135 26.25 -6.42 12.17
N ALA A 136 25.69 -7.62 12.34
CA ALA A 136 26.43 -8.81 12.73
C ALA A 136 27.15 -9.48 11.54
N ASP A 137 26.50 -9.55 10.38
CA ASP A 137 26.95 -10.34 9.23
C ASP A 137 26.68 -9.71 7.86
N GLY A 138 26.07 -8.52 7.80
CA GLY A 138 25.74 -7.82 6.57
C GLY A 138 24.57 -8.42 5.80
N ALA A 139 23.82 -9.37 6.36
CA ALA A 139 22.65 -9.93 5.70
C ALA A 139 21.53 -8.88 5.55
N GLN A 140 20.80 -8.90 4.44
CA GLN A 140 19.55 -8.14 4.29
C GLN A 140 18.49 -8.75 5.22
N ILE A 141 17.94 -7.93 6.12
CA ILE A 141 16.94 -8.31 7.11
C ILE A 141 15.80 -7.26 7.14
N ASP A 142 14.71 -7.61 7.82
CA ASP A 142 13.55 -6.73 8.04
C ASP A 142 12.96 -6.14 6.75
N THR A 143 13.04 -6.89 5.65
CA THR A 143 12.62 -6.41 4.32
C THR A 143 11.11 -6.32 4.20
N VAL A 144 10.65 -5.17 3.74
CA VAL A 144 9.29 -4.92 3.25
C VAL A 144 9.36 -4.80 1.73
N SER A 145 8.55 -5.57 1.02
CA SER A 145 8.51 -5.60 -0.45
C SER A 145 7.17 -5.06 -0.95
N ILE A 146 7.22 -4.05 -1.83
CA ILE A 146 6.06 -3.37 -2.41
C ILE A 146 6.16 -3.45 -3.94
N PRO A 147 5.37 -4.32 -4.60
CA PRO A 147 5.26 -4.29 -6.05
C PRO A 147 4.46 -3.06 -6.48
N LEU A 148 4.88 -2.39 -7.55
CA LEU A 148 4.33 -1.12 -8.01
C LEU A 148 4.14 -1.12 -9.52
N ILE A 149 3.24 -0.26 -9.99
CA ILE A 149 2.94 -0.07 -11.42
C ILE A 149 3.30 1.37 -11.80
N LEU A 150 4.31 1.55 -12.65
CA LEU A 150 4.66 2.88 -13.17
C LEU A 150 3.69 3.30 -14.26
N THR A 151 3.00 4.42 -14.03
CA THR A 151 2.16 5.12 -15.00
C THR A 151 2.94 6.32 -15.56
N ASN A 152 3.22 6.28 -16.86
CA ASN A 152 3.88 7.38 -17.61
C ASN A 152 2.86 8.30 -18.28
#